data_AF-A0A2L2NW53-F1
#
_entry.id   AF-A0A2L2NW53-F1
#
_cell.length_a   1.000
_cell.length_b   1.000
_cell.length_c   1.000
_cell.angle_alpha   90.00
_cell.angle_beta   90.00
_cell.angle_gamma   90.00
#
_symmetry.space_group_name_H-M   'P 1'
#
loop_
_entity.id
_entity.type
_entity.pdbx_description
1 polymer ?
#
loop_
_entity_poly.entity_id
_entity_poly.type
_entity_poly.pdbx_seq_one_letter_code
_entity_poly.pdbx_strand_id
1 'polypeptide(L)' 'MTLTELLPAVRKLSMSEKIKLIRILAEELDTNEDISPLEPFKTYDLPTPYNSFGAGEILMQALKQED' A
#
# COMPACT_ATOMS: atom_id res chain seq x y z
N MET A 1 21.80 10.21 7.28
CA MET A 1 21.40 11.23 8.26
C MET A 1 20.68 10.55 9.40
N THR A 2 20.95 10.95 10.63
CA THR A 2 20.27 10.39 11.81
C THR A 2 19.08 11.26 12.23
N LEU A 3 18.07 10.67 12.87
CA LEU A 3 16.89 11.42 13.35
C LEU A 3 17.29 12.57 14.29
N THR A 4 18.33 12.34 15.09
CA THR A 4 18.94 13.30 16.02
C THR A 4 19.52 14.52 15.31
N GLU A 5 20.07 14.36 14.10
CA GLU A 5 20.58 15.47 13.28
C GLU A 5 19.45 16.30 12.65
N LEU A 6 18.30 15.67 12.36
CA LEU A 6 17.17 16.30 11.67
C LEU A 6 16.22 17.06 12.63
N LEU A 7 16.14 16.61 13.89
CA LEU A 7 15.23 17.14 14.90
C LEU A 7 15.29 18.68 15.07
N PRO A 8 16.48 19.31 15.10
CA PRO A 8 16.59 20.77 15.22
C PRO A 8 15.98 21.52 14.04
N ALA A 9 16.08 20.97 12.82
CA ALA A 9 15.50 21.58 11.63
C ALA A 9 13.97 21.47 11.64
N VAL A 10 13.43 20.29 12.00
CA VAL A 10 11.98 20.08 12.13
C VAL A 10 11.36 20.97 13.20
N ARG A 11 12.09 21.23 14.30
CA ARG A 11 11.61 22.13 15.37
C ARG A 11 11.46 23.59 14.92
N LYS A 12 12.30 24.07 13.99
CA LYS A 12 12.27 25.43 13.45
C LYS A 12 11.11 25.68 12.48
N LEU A 13 10.49 24.63 11.97
CA LEU A 13 9.33 24.74 11.08
C LEU A 13 8.15 25.42 11.80
N SER A 14 7.41 26.22 11.03
CA SER A 14 6.11 26.74 11.46
C SER A 14 5.12 25.60 11.70
N MET A 15 4.03 25.89 12.42
CA MET A 15 3.03 24.87 12.73
C MET A 15 2.37 24.28 11.47
N SER A 16 2.14 25.11 10.44
CA SER A 16 1.60 24.66 9.15
C SER A 16 2.56 23.72 8.42
N GLU A 17 3.86 24.04 8.42
CA GLU A 17 4.89 23.19 7.79
C GLU A 17 5.06 21.86 8.52
N LYS A 18 4.95 21.84 9.86
CA LYS A 18 4.96 20.60 10.64
C LYS A 18 3.81 19.68 10.26
N ILE A 19 2.60 20.22 10.11
CA ILE A 19 1.43 19.45 9.67
C ILE A 19 1.64 18.89 8.26
N LYS A 20 2.20 19.69 7.33
CA LYS A 20 2.52 19.22 5.98
C LYS A 20 3.57 18.10 6.00
N LEU A 21 4.63 18.24 6.78
CA LEU A 21 5.68 17.24 6.93
C LEU A 21 5.11 15.91 7.46
N ILE A 22 4.24 15.96 8.47
CA ILE A 22 3.57 14.76 9.01
C ILE A 22 2.76 14.05 7.91
N ARG A 23 2.04 14.80 7.07
CA ARG A 23 1.25 14.22 5.98
C ARG A 23 2.13 13.53 4.93
N ILE A 24 3.22 14.17 4.52
CA ILE A 24 4.17 13.57 3.56
C ILE A 24 4.76 12.28 4.13
N LEU A 25 5.18 12.28 5.40
CA LEU A 25 5.76 11.09 6.04
C LEU A 25 4.74 9.95 6.18
N ALA A 26 3.47 10.27 6.47
CA ALA A 26 2.42 9.26 6.50
C ALA A 26 2.22 8.62 5.12
N GLU A 27 2.17 9.43 4.06
CA GLU A 27 2.02 8.96 2.68
C GLU A 27 3.20 8.10 2.21
N GLU A 28 4.44 8.48 2.57
CA GLU A 28 5.64 7.68 2.29
C GLU A 28 5.66 6.34 3.03
N LEU A 29 5.09 6.27 4.23
CA LEU A 29 4.96 5.02 4.99
C LEU A 29 3.89 4.11 4.40
N ASP A 30 2.76 4.66 3.96
CA ASP A 30 1.69 3.91 3.29
C ASP A 30 2.11 3.40 1.90
N THR A 31 3.05 4.08 1.24
CA THR A 31 3.55 3.69 -0.11
C THR A 31 4.61 2.58 -0.08
N ASN A 32 5.15 2.22 1.09
CA ASN A 32 6.26 1.27 1.22
C ASN A 32 5.86 -0.21 1.34
N GLU A 33 4.57 -0.55 1.30
CA GLU A 33 4.17 -1.94 1.10
C GLU A 33 4.41 -2.30 -0.39
N ASP A 34 5.43 -3.11 -0.66
CA ASP A 34 5.71 -3.64 -2.00
C ASP A 34 4.61 -4.64 -2.38
N ILE A 35 3.48 -4.10 -2.82
CA ILE A 35 2.31 -4.86 -3.27
C ILE A 35 2.39 -5.23 -4.76
N SER A 36 3.59 -5.15 -5.37
CA SER A 36 3.82 -5.52 -6.76
C SER A 36 3.24 -6.90 -7.08
N PRO A 37 2.39 -7.03 -8.12
CA PRO A 37 2.16 -6.11 -9.25
C PRO A 37 1.01 -5.10 -9.06
N LEU A 38 0.41 -5.02 -7.88
CA LEU A 38 -0.73 -4.14 -7.60
C LEU A 38 -0.25 -2.73 -7.22
N GLU A 39 -1.01 -1.72 -7.62
CA GLU A 39 -0.73 -0.32 -7.36
C GLU A 39 -1.71 0.19 -6.28
N PRO A 40 -1.23 0.97 -5.30
CA PRO A 40 -2.10 1.58 -4.31
C PRO A 40 -3.19 2.42 -4.97
N PHE A 41 -4.40 2.37 -4.42
CA PHE A 41 -5.56 3.15 -4.86
C PHE A 41 -6.00 2.93 -6.31
N LYS A 42 -5.50 1.89 -6.98
CA LYS A 42 -5.94 1.52 -8.33
C LYS A 42 -7.15 0.59 -8.28
N THR A 43 -8.20 0.97 -8.99
CA THR A 43 -9.32 0.07 -9.27
C THR A 43 -8.91 -0.90 -10.38
N TYR A 44 -8.99 -2.19 -10.09
CA TYR A 44 -8.76 -3.24 -11.07
C TYR A 44 -10.09 -3.82 -11.52
N ASP A 45 -10.34 -3.78 -12.83
CA ASP A 45 -11.48 -4.48 -13.42
C ASP A 45 -11.17 -5.96 -13.44
N LEU A 46 -11.74 -6.70 -12.49
CA LEU A 46 -11.65 -8.16 -12.47
C LEU A 46 -12.77 -8.71 -13.36
N PRO A 47 -12.47 -9.30 -14.54
CA PRO A 47 -13.50 -9.95 -15.33
C PRO A 47 -14.02 -11.13 -14.51
N THR A 48 -15.23 -11.02 -13.97
CA THR A 48 -15.91 -12.18 -13.41
C THR A 48 -16.52 -12.94 -14.58
N PRO A 49 -16.02 -14.14 -14.91
CA PRO A 49 -16.55 -14.87 -16.05
C PRO A 49 -18.00 -15.28 -15.73
N TYR A 50 -18.94 -14.67 -16.45
CA TYR A 50 -20.37 -14.97 -16.32
C TYR A 50 -20.61 -16.45 -16.60
N ASN A 51 -21.49 -17.11 -15.83
CA ASN A 51 -21.76 -18.55 -15.86
C ASN A 51 -20.60 -19.49 -15.46
N SER A 52 -19.51 -19.00 -14.85
CA SER A 52 -18.46 -19.86 -14.29
C SER A 52 -18.78 -20.31 -12.87
N PHE A 53 -19.94 -20.95 -12.71
CA PHE A 53 -20.35 -21.53 -11.43
C PHE A 53 -19.35 -22.61 -10.98
N GLY A 54 -18.97 -22.59 -9.71
CA GLY A 54 -18.02 -23.57 -9.15
C GLY A 54 -16.55 -23.34 -9.54
N ALA A 55 -16.23 -22.36 -10.41
CA ALA A 55 -14.83 -22.06 -10.76
C ALA A 55 -13.99 -21.67 -9.54
N GLY A 56 -14.59 -20.97 -8.57
CA GLY A 56 -13.93 -20.65 -7.30
C GLY A 56 -13.54 -21.89 -6.50
N GLU A 57 -14.40 -22.92 -6.48
CA GLU A 57 -14.11 -24.18 -5.78
C GLU A 57 -12.95 -24.94 -6.46
N ILE A 58 -12.99 -25.03 -7.79
CA ILE A 58 -11.93 -25.68 -8.58
C ILE A 58 -10.59 -24.97 -8.39
N LEU A 59 -10.56 -23.63 -8.43
CA LEU A 59 -9.35 -22.84 -8.18
C LEU A 59 -8.80 -23.08 -6.77
N MET A 60 -9.68 -23.11 -5.76
CA MET A 60 -9.29 -23.39 -4.38
C MET A 60 -8.76 -24.82 -4.18
N GLN A 61 -9.25 -25.79 -4.96
CA GLN A 61 -8.72 -27.15 -4.96
C GLN A 61 -7.34 -27.21 -5.64
N ALA A 62 -7.17 -26.56 -6.79
CA ALA A 62 -5.91 -26.51 -7.51
C ALA A 62 -4.80 -25.85 -6.67
N LEU A 63 -5.09 -24.73 -6.01
CA LEU A 63 -4.14 -24.05 -5.12
C LEU A 63 -3.69 -24.92 -3.93
N LYS A 64 -4.54 -25.82 -3.44
CA LYS A 64 -4.19 -26.76 -2.37
C LYS A 64 -3.41 -27.99 -2.86
N GLN A 65 -3.35 -28.20 -4.18
CA GLN A 65 -2.61 -29.30 -4.79
C GLN A 65 -1.17 -28.90 -5.15
N GLU A 66 -0.84 -27.61 -5.17
CA GLU A 66 0.52 -27.08 -5.42
C GLU A 66 1.36 -26.94 -4.13
N ASP A 67 1.28 -27.93 -3.24
CA ASP A 67 2.23 -28.16 -2.13
C ASP A 67 3.07 -29.43 -2.38
#